data_AF-A0A9D8A0T6-F1
#
_entry.id   AF-A0A9D8A0T6-F1
#
_cell.length_a   1.000
_cell.length_b   1.000
_cell.length_c   1.000
_cell.angle_alpha   90.00
_cell.angle_beta   90.00
_cell.angle_gamma   90.00
#
_symmetry.space_group_name_H-M   'P 1'
#
loop_
_entity.id
_entity.type
_entity.pdbx_description
1 polymer ?
#
loop_
_entity_poly.entity_id
_entity_poly.type
_entity_poly.pdbx_seq_one_letter_code
_entity_poly.pdbx_strand_id
1 'polypeptide(L)' 'MDNINIDRSRVRECCTMASMDDFINDLPDNIDSSIGERGIKLSGGQQQRVAIARAL' A
#
# COMPACT_ATOMS: atom_id res chain seq x y z
N MET A 1 -1.57 23.46 -8.52
CA MET A 1 -1.73 22.15 -7.85
C MET A 1 -1.10 21.16 -8.78
N ASP A 2 0.06 20.63 -8.41
CA ASP A 2 0.82 19.74 -9.30
C ASP A 2 -0.05 18.51 -9.61
N ASN A 3 -0.27 18.26 -10.90
CA ASN A 3 -0.86 17.01 -11.36
C ASN A 3 0.18 15.91 -11.12
N ILE A 4 0.19 15.35 -9.90
CA ILE A 4 1.02 14.20 -9.56
C ILE A 4 0.52 13.03 -10.41
N ASN A 5 1.23 12.75 -11.50
CA ASN A 5 1.03 11.52 -12.25
C ASN A 5 1.63 10.37 -11.44
N ILE A 6 0.76 9.58 -10.81
CA ILE A 6 1.18 8.40 -10.03
C ILE A 6 1.41 7.25 -11.00
N ASP A 7 2.66 6.81 -11.13
CA ASP A 7 2.99 5.59 -11.85
C ASP A 7 2.50 4.36 -11.06
N ARG A 8 1.32 3.85 -11.45
CA ARG A 8 0.72 2.68 -10.81
C ARG A 8 1.55 1.40 -10.97
N SER A 9 2.37 1.29 -12.01
CA SER A 9 3.28 0.16 -12.18
C SER A 9 4.36 0.18 -11.12
N ARG A 10 4.96 1.36 -10.88
CA ARG A 10 5.96 1.53 -9.83
C ARG A 10 5.38 1.29 -8.43
N VAL A 11 4.18 1.78 -8.17
CA VAL A 11 3.49 1.51 -6.88
C VAL A 11 3.32 0.00 -6.66
N ARG A 12 2.86 -0.75 -7.67
CA ARG A 12 2.70 -2.21 -7.56
C ARG A 12 4.04 -2.90 -7.33
N GLU A 13 5.09 -2.51 -8.05
CA GLU A 13 6.45 -3.05 -7.85
C GLU A 13 6.94 -2.83 -6.41
N CYS A 14 6.82 -1.61 -5.87
CA CYS A 14 7.23 -1.31 -4.50
C CYS A 14 6.41 -2.10 -3.46
N CYS A 15 5.10 -2.28 -3.69
CA CYS A 15 4.25 -3.13 -2.85
C CYS A 15 4.71 -4.60 -2.87
N THR A 16 5.05 -5.14 -4.04
CA THR A 16 5.57 -6.50 -4.18
C THR A 16 6.90 -6.67 -3.47
N MET A 17 7.84 -5.73 -3.66
CA MET A 17 9.14 -5.72 -2.98
C MET A 17 9.00 -5.64 -1.44
N ALA A 18 7.96 -4.97 -0.95
CA ALA A 18 7.65 -4.89 0.48
C ALA A 18 6.82 -6.07 1.01
N SER A 19 6.61 -7.13 0.21
CA SER A 19 5.82 -8.31 0.57
C SER A 19 4.40 -7.96 1.01
N MET A 20 3.75 -7.07 0.25
CA MET A 20 2.38 -6.63 0.52
C MET A 20 1.32 -7.28 -0.37
N ASP A 21 1.68 -8.05 -1.40
CA ASP A 21 0.72 -8.59 -2.38
C ASP A 21 -0.42 -9.38 -1.72
N ASP A 22 -0.09 -10.36 -0.87
CA ASP A 22 -1.10 -11.18 -0.18
C ASP A 22 -2.05 -10.30 0.66
N PHE A 23 -1.48 -9.37 1.42
CA PHE A 23 -2.28 -8.46 2.24
C PHE A 23 -3.19 -7.56 1.38
N ILE A 24 -2.66 -7.02 0.28
CA ILE A 24 -3.42 -6.15 -0.62
C ILE A 24 -4.55 -6.95 -1.26
N ASN A 25 -4.29 -8.16 -1.73
CA ASN A 25 -5.28 -9.02 -2.39
C ASN A 25 -6.40 -9.48 -1.43
N ASP A 26 -6.14 -9.51 -0.13
CA ASP A 26 -7.13 -9.83 0.90
C ASP A 26 -8.06 -8.65 1.23
N LEU A 27 -7.78 -7.43 0.74
CA LEU A 27 -8.60 -6.25 0.98
C LEU A 27 -9.77 -6.16 -0.02
N PRO A 28 -10.93 -5.61 0.39
CA PRO A 28 -12.15 -5.57 -0.44
C PRO A 28 -11.97 -4.89 -1.79
N ASP A 29 -11.14 -3.85 -1.88
CA ASP A 29 -10.86 -3.11 -3.12
C ASP A 29 -9.38 -3.19 -3.54
N ASN A 30 -8.68 -4.24 -3.09
CA ASN A 30 -7.26 -4.45 -3.34
C ASN A 30 -6.42 -3.20 -2.98
N ILE A 31 -5.56 -2.74 -3.90
CA ILE A 31 -4.62 -1.63 -3.68
C ILE A 31 -5.32 -0.27 -3.52
N ASP A 32 -6.56 -0.16 -4.01
CA ASP A 32 -7.36 1.07 -3.90
C ASP A 32 -8.22 1.05 -2.61
N SER A 33 -8.10 0.00 -1.78
CA SER A 33 -8.86 -0.13 -0.54
C SER A 33 -8.64 1.04 0.40
N SER A 34 -9.74 1.69 0.76
CA SER A 34 -9.72 2.69 1.83
C SER A 34 -9.51 1.99 3.17
N ILE A 35 -8.41 2.32 3.81
CA ILE A 35 -8.07 1.84 5.16
C ILE A 35 -8.77 2.66 6.27
N GLY A 36 -9.58 3.67 5.93
CA GLY A 36 -10.43 4.46 6.85
C GLY A 36 -9.72 5.61 7.59
N GLU A 37 -10.48 6.49 8.27
CA GLU A 37 -9.97 7.73 8.94
C GLU A 37 -8.95 7.50 10.08
N ARG A 38 -8.86 6.26 10.60
CA ARG A 38 -7.87 5.84 11.62
C ARG A 38 -7.19 4.51 11.32
N GLY A 39 -7.34 3.95 10.12
CA GLY A 39 -6.90 2.59 9.85
C GLY A 39 -7.78 1.58 10.59
N ILE A 40 -8.50 0.70 9.89
CA ILE A 40 -8.63 -0.65 10.45
C ILE A 40 -7.19 -1.09 10.73
N LYS A 41 -6.89 -1.37 12.00
CA LYS A 41 -5.54 -1.41 12.56
C LYS A 41 -4.66 -2.33 11.74
N LEU A 42 -3.94 -1.76 10.76
CA LEU A 42 -2.78 -2.42 10.18
C LEU A 42 -1.97 -2.91 11.38
N SER A 43 -1.76 -4.22 11.45
CA SER A 43 -0.83 -4.78 12.41
C SER A 43 0.51 -4.05 12.31
N GLY A 44 1.32 -4.05 13.38
CA GLY A 44 2.62 -3.38 13.35
C GLY A 44 3.48 -3.81 12.17
N GLY A 45 3.44 -5.10 11.79
CA GLY A 45 4.13 -5.62 10.61
C GLY A 45 3.59 -5.07 9.28
N GLN A 46 2.27 -4.89 9.13
CA GLN A 46 1.69 -4.28 7.92
C GLN A 46 2.07 -2.79 7.82
N GLN A 47 2.10 -2.05 8.93
CA GLN A 47 2.55 -0.66 8.94
C GLN A 47 4.03 -0.54 8.54
N GLN A 48 4.87 -1.45 9.06
CA GLN A 48 6.28 -1.50 8.69
C GLN A 48 6.45 -1.80 7.19
N ARG A 49 5.68 -2.73 6.63
CA ARG A 49 5.70 -3.02 5.18
C ARG A 49 5.28 -1.82 4.34
N VAL A 50 4.24 -1.08 4.74
CA VAL A 50 3.86 0.19 4.09
C VAL A 50 5.01 1.20 4.14
N ALA A 51 5.71 1.31 5.26
CA ALA A 51 6.86 2.21 5.39
C ALA A 51 8.03 1.80 4.48
N ILE A 52 8.30 0.49 4.34
CA ILE A 52 9.29 -0.04 3.41
C ILE A 52 8.89 0.28 1.97
N ALA A 53 7.64 0.01 1.58
CA ALA A 53 7.14 0.30 0.23
C ALA A 53 7.26 1.79 -0.13
N ARG A 54 7.08 2.69 0.85
CA ARG A 54 7.25 4.15 0.68
C ARG A 54 8.71 4.60 0.53
N ALA A 55 9.66 3.79 0.98
CA ALA A 55 11.09 4.09 0.89
C ALA A 55 11.73 3.61 -0.43
N LEU A 56 11.00 2.81 -1.22
CA LEU A 56 11.39 2.25 -2.52
C LEU A 56 10.87 3.11 -3.68
#